data_AF-A0A4Q3JDB9-F1
#
_entry.id   AF-A0A4Q3JDB9-F1
#
_cell.length_a   1.000
_cell.length_b   1.000
_cell.length_c   1.000
_cell.angle_alpha   90.00
_cell.angle_beta   90.00
_cell.angle_gamma   90.00
#
_symmetry.space_group_name_H-M   'P 1'
#
loop_
_entity.id
_entity.type
_entity.pdbx_description
1 polymer ?
#
loop_
_entity_poly.entity_id
_entity_poly.type
_entity_poly.pdbx_seq_one_letter_code
_entity_poly.pdbx_strand_id
1 'polypeptide(L)'
;MDAEFEELLADWARRYRGQPRRELVRLLTLALEREQIVAVAYTDEVIERRVATLTVGSRLREVIRRGLAWAWRDEEMHAIYTRGVLMRIAPAPVRLLAWLGQLAGAIGGWAAAVRQHTPLRRAPVARTLATLFVLAGRLAGKVPRSVGPDLRYVSFRRYCELQAQAEQTAARAWERVSELAPLVPDLPPGAAGEFRKMWHDEARHRRLFELLGQSLTEGDAPRAPTDAIVDGVRQIGELFLPRALRAGALADHPLGRGGPVVVRASGAGEDKREALRRVLADADLAAAVRAACARTGRPAGELRVVIKASFMLGYDPASRAHVLDPELLDELAAALGALGCTDLAVAEGGNLYGQFFASRSVTQVAEVFGYRSPRYRVVDLDASQQPHTYSRGMAQSTVAAVWRDADLRLVFCKMRSHPTDQTHLTLSTMQGVGAQLEDFLFAERLADRETALLMPLADFPPHFALIDAFDAAADGLVGVLGCRRPP
;
A
#
# COMPACT_ATOMS: atom_id res chain seq x y z
N MET A 1 22.69 -12.95 23.53
CA MET A 1 21.57 -13.01 22.58
C MET A 1 22.07 -13.45 21.21
N ASP A 2 23.03 -12.74 20.61
CA ASP A 2 23.56 -13.11 19.28
C ASP A 2 24.18 -14.51 19.20
N ALA A 3 25.09 -14.88 20.12
CA ALA A 3 25.73 -16.20 20.12
C ALA A 3 24.73 -17.35 20.30
N GLU A 4 23.74 -17.18 21.18
CA GLU A 4 22.67 -18.16 21.41
C GLU A 4 21.77 -18.32 20.17
N PHE A 5 21.51 -17.23 19.45
CA PHE A 5 20.75 -17.27 18.21
C PHE A 5 21.53 -17.90 17.06
N GLU A 6 22.84 -17.64 16.96
CA GLU A 6 23.71 -18.30 15.99
C GLU A 6 23.82 -19.81 16.26
N GLU A 7 23.91 -20.22 17.53
CA GLU A 7 23.84 -21.63 17.92
C GLU A 7 22.51 -22.27 17.53
N LEU A 8 21.39 -21.56 17.73
CA LEU A 8 20.05 -22.01 17.29
C LEU A 8 19.98 -22.21 15.78
N LEU A 9 20.47 -21.24 14.99
CA LEU A 9 20.49 -21.35 13.52
C LEU A 9 21.39 -22.50 13.06
N ALA A 10 22.57 -22.65 13.67
CA ALA A 10 23.48 -23.75 13.38
C ALA A 10 22.86 -25.11 13.75
N ASP A 11 22.12 -25.18 14.86
CA ASP A 11 21.39 -26.39 15.25
C ASP A 11 20.29 -26.73 14.25
N TRP A 12 19.51 -25.75 13.81
CA TRP A 12 18.47 -25.96 12.81
C TRP A 12 19.07 -26.39 11.46
N ALA A 13 20.16 -25.77 11.01
CA ALA A 13 20.85 -26.17 9.80
C ALA A 13 21.34 -27.63 9.86
N ARG A 14 21.83 -28.08 11.03
CA ARG A 14 22.19 -29.50 11.25
C ARG A 14 20.95 -30.40 11.25
N ARG A 15 19.92 -30.03 12.01
CA ARG A 15 18.68 -30.81 12.19
C ARG A 15 17.90 -31.01 10.89
N TYR A 16 17.87 -29.99 10.05
CA TYR A 16 17.14 -29.99 8.78
C TYR A 16 18.04 -30.20 7.56
N ARG A 17 19.25 -30.73 7.75
CA ARG A 17 20.17 -31.02 6.64
C ARG A 17 19.49 -31.87 5.57
N GLY A 18 19.55 -31.40 4.32
CA GLY A 18 18.89 -32.03 3.17
C GLY A 18 17.36 -31.83 3.11
N GLN A 19 16.78 -31.03 4.00
CA GLN A 19 15.35 -30.74 4.07
C GLN A 19 15.08 -29.21 4.06
N PRO A 20 15.54 -28.48 3.02
CA PRO A 20 15.52 -27.02 2.99
C PRO A 20 14.12 -26.41 3.19
N ARG A 21 13.07 -27.07 2.67
CA ARG A 21 11.68 -26.64 2.90
C ARG A 21 11.31 -26.63 4.39
N ARG A 22 11.68 -27.68 5.14
CA ARG A 22 11.29 -27.78 6.56
C ARG A 22 12.04 -26.74 7.40
N GLU A 23 13.30 -26.52 7.09
CA GLU A 23 14.10 -25.45 7.70
C GLU A 23 13.47 -24.08 7.41
N LEU A 24 13.15 -23.82 6.14
CA LEU A 24 12.52 -22.58 5.69
C LEU A 24 11.17 -22.33 6.41
N VAL A 25 10.27 -23.31 6.44
CA VAL A 25 8.98 -23.16 7.13
C VAL A 25 9.17 -22.85 8.62
N ARG A 26 10.17 -23.46 9.27
CA ARG A 26 10.46 -23.21 10.68
C ARG A 26 10.98 -21.78 10.91
N LEU A 27 11.89 -21.32 10.06
CA LEU A 27 12.42 -19.95 10.09
C LEU A 27 11.33 -18.92 9.81
N LEU A 28 10.48 -19.13 8.80
CA LEU A 28 9.36 -18.23 8.49
C LEU A 28 8.32 -18.20 9.61
N THR A 29 8.10 -19.31 10.32
CA THR A 29 7.20 -19.33 11.48
C THR A 29 7.77 -18.49 12.61
N LEU A 30 9.07 -18.63 12.91
CA LEU A 30 9.76 -17.80 13.90
C LEU A 30 9.72 -16.32 13.52
N ALA A 31 9.99 -15.99 12.26
CA ALA A 31 9.91 -14.63 11.75
C ALA A 31 8.50 -14.07 11.92
N LEU A 32 7.47 -14.78 11.48
CA LEU A 32 6.08 -14.33 11.61
C LEU A 32 5.66 -14.06 13.05
N GLU A 33 6.05 -14.92 14.00
CA GLU A 33 5.77 -14.70 15.42
C GLU A 33 6.38 -13.38 15.92
N ARG A 34 7.59 -13.06 15.47
CA ARG A 34 8.29 -11.82 15.82
C ARG A 34 7.65 -10.60 15.17
N GLU A 35 7.40 -10.66 13.86
CA GLU A 35 6.78 -9.57 13.11
C GLU A 35 5.40 -9.21 13.68
N GLN A 36 4.62 -10.20 14.08
CA GLN A 36 3.30 -9.97 14.68
C GLN A 36 3.39 -9.36 16.08
N ILE A 37 4.40 -9.73 16.89
CA ILE A 37 4.61 -9.12 18.19
C ILE A 37 4.96 -7.64 18.03
N VAL A 38 5.87 -7.32 17.10
CA VAL A 38 6.22 -5.95 16.78
C VAL A 38 4.95 -5.24 16.32
N ALA A 39 4.31 -5.68 15.23
CA ALA A 39 3.13 -5.09 14.59
C ALA A 39 1.90 -4.87 15.51
N VAL A 40 1.79 -5.59 16.62
CA VAL A 40 0.70 -5.41 17.60
C VAL A 40 1.13 -4.54 18.79
N ALA A 41 2.41 -4.58 19.18
CA ALA A 41 2.90 -3.90 20.38
C ALA A 41 3.08 -2.38 20.21
N TYR A 42 3.28 -1.88 18.99
CA TYR A 42 3.58 -0.45 18.74
C TYR A 42 2.74 0.19 17.63
N THR A 43 1.42 0.28 17.85
CA THR A 43 0.54 1.08 16.97
C THR A 43 1.01 2.53 16.86
N ASP A 44 0.63 3.23 15.79
CA ASP A 44 0.96 4.64 15.56
C ASP A 44 0.71 5.51 16.83
N GLU A 45 -0.39 5.25 17.55
CA GLU A 45 -0.73 5.94 18.80
C GLU A 45 0.25 5.68 19.96
N VAL A 46 0.87 4.50 20.03
CA VAL A 46 1.86 4.17 21.07
C VAL A 46 3.18 4.86 20.76
N ILE A 47 3.60 4.88 19.49
CA ILE A 47 4.80 5.59 19.03
C ILE A 47 4.64 7.09 19.25
N GLU A 48 3.50 7.67 18.86
CA GLU A 48 3.24 9.10 19.07
C GLU A 48 3.30 9.49 20.54
N ARG A 49 2.65 8.72 21.42
CA ARG A 49 2.72 8.96 22.86
C ARG A 49 4.15 8.90 23.39
N ARG A 50 4.93 7.91 22.96
CA ARG A 50 6.31 7.73 23.41
C ARG A 50 7.25 8.82 22.87
N VAL A 51 7.09 9.20 21.61
CA VAL A 51 7.91 10.26 20.99
C VAL A 51 7.54 11.63 21.56
N ALA A 52 6.28 11.84 21.95
CA ALA A 52 5.83 13.07 22.58
C ALA A 52 6.49 13.33 23.95
N THR A 53 6.86 12.28 24.69
CA THR A 53 7.53 12.42 25.99
C THR A 53 9.04 12.70 25.89
N LEU A 54 9.62 12.68 24.69
CA LEU A 54 11.05 12.93 24.50
C LEU A 54 11.40 14.41 24.71
N THR A 55 12.48 14.65 25.45
CA THR A 55 13.06 15.99 25.71
C THR A 55 13.92 16.44 24.52
N VAL A 56 13.33 16.48 23.33
CA VAL A 56 13.98 16.84 22.07
C VAL A 56 13.20 17.95 21.35
N GLY A 57 13.89 18.76 20.53
CA GLY A 57 13.26 19.77 19.70
C GLY A 57 12.31 19.18 18.66
N SER A 58 11.34 19.98 18.19
CA SER A 58 10.29 19.56 17.24
C SER A 58 10.83 18.92 15.97
N ARG A 59 11.92 19.47 15.41
CA ARG A 59 12.58 18.95 14.21
C ARG A 59 13.14 17.53 14.42
N LEU A 60 13.87 17.30 15.51
CA LEU A 60 14.40 15.97 15.83
C LEU A 60 13.28 14.99 16.18
N ARG A 61 12.25 15.46 16.90
CA ARG A 61 11.05 14.66 17.21
C ARG A 61 10.40 14.12 15.94
N GLU A 62 10.26 14.96 14.93
CA GLU A 62 9.67 14.58 13.64
C GLU A 62 10.53 13.58 12.87
N VAL A 63 11.86 13.72 12.93
CA VAL A 63 12.80 12.73 12.35
C VAL A 63 12.65 11.37 13.01
N ILE A 64 12.62 11.33 14.36
CA ILE A 64 12.44 10.09 15.11
C ILE A 64 11.09 9.46 14.77
N ARG A 65 9.99 10.24 14.85
CA ARG A 65 8.64 9.78 14.54
C ARG A 65 8.57 9.17 13.14
N ARG A 66 9.13 9.87 12.15
CA ARG A 66 9.11 9.41 10.76
C ARG A 66 9.96 8.17 10.54
N GLY A 67 11.14 8.09 11.15
CA GLY A 67 12.02 6.93 11.05
C GLY A 67 11.36 5.67 11.60
N LEU A 68 10.77 5.77 12.80
CA LEU A 68 10.04 4.65 13.43
C LEU A 68 8.81 4.24 12.62
N ALA A 69 8.01 5.21 12.17
CA ALA A 69 6.83 4.92 11.36
C ALA A 69 7.19 4.24 10.04
N TRP A 70 8.36 4.54 9.47
CA TRP A 70 8.82 3.86 8.26
C TRP A 70 9.27 2.42 8.53
N ALA A 71 10.14 2.19 9.52
CA ALA A 71 10.60 0.84 9.90
C ALA A 71 9.41 -0.08 10.22
N TRP A 72 8.43 0.44 10.96
CA TRP A 72 7.20 -0.26 11.27
C TRP A 72 6.40 -0.70 10.04
N ARG A 73 6.29 0.17 9.04
CA ARG A 73 5.56 -0.16 7.81
C ARG A 73 6.27 -1.24 7.01
N ASP A 74 7.60 -1.27 7.06
CA ASP A 74 8.39 -2.35 6.49
C ASP A 74 8.08 -3.68 7.25
N GLU A 75 8.02 -3.69 8.59
CA GLU A 75 7.64 -4.90 9.36
C GLU A 75 6.20 -5.38 9.11
N GLU A 76 5.25 -4.46 8.95
CA GLU A 76 3.87 -4.82 8.58
C GLU A 76 3.83 -5.55 7.23
N MET A 77 4.61 -5.08 6.25
CA MET A 77 4.76 -5.76 4.96
C MET A 77 5.44 -7.12 5.11
N HIS A 78 6.49 -7.22 5.93
CA HIS A 78 7.17 -8.49 6.23
C HIS A 78 6.19 -9.52 6.81
N ALA A 79 5.37 -9.10 7.77
CA ALA A 79 4.37 -9.96 8.41
C ALA A 79 3.31 -10.48 7.43
N ILE A 80 2.87 -9.65 6.49
CA ILE A 80 1.85 -10.02 5.48
C ILE A 80 2.46 -10.99 4.47
N TYR A 81 3.63 -10.67 3.92
CA TYR A 81 4.30 -11.50 2.93
C TYR A 81 4.65 -12.88 3.48
N THR A 82 5.31 -12.92 4.64
CA THR A 82 5.73 -14.17 5.31
C THR A 82 4.55 -15.09 5.57
N ARG A 83 3.43 -14.53 6.00
CA ARG A 83 2.19 -15.27 6.22
C ARG A 83 1.63 -15.84 4.92
N GLY A 84 1.55 -15.02 3.87
CA GLY A 84 1.06 -15.46 2.57
C GLY A 84 1.93 -16.58 1.98
N VAL A 85 3.26 -16.52 2.15
CA VAL A 85 4.16 -17.63 1.80
C VAL A 85 3.87 -18.88 2.62
N LEU A 86 3.78 -18.76 3.95
CA LEU A 86 3.46 -19.89 4.84
C LEU A 86 2.13 -20.55 4.48
N MET A 87 1.10 -19.78 4.11
CA MET A 87 -0.18 -20.34 3.68
C MET A 87 -0.08 -21.20 2.41
N ARG A 88 0.95 -21.01 1.59
CA ARG A 88 1.19 -21.75 0.34
C ARG A 88 2.09 -22.97 0.54
N ILE A 89 3.20 -22.83 1.26
CA ILE A 89 4.24 -23.87 1.32
C ILE A 89 4.20 -24.74 2.58
N ALA A 90 3.50 -24.30 3.64
CA ALA A 90 3.52 -24.96 4.93
C ALA A 90 2.49 -26.10 5.03
N PRO A 91 2.74 -27.12 5.88
CA PRO A 91 1.76 -28.17 6.14
C PRO A 91 0.51 -27.63 6.85
N ALA A 92 -0.61 -28.35 6.72
CA ALA A 92 -1.94 -27.95 7.23
C ALA A 92 -1.98 -27.37 8.66
N PRO A 93 -1.32 -27.93 9.70
CA PRO A 93 -1.37 -27.35 11.05
C PRO A 93 -0.73 -25.95 11.13
N VAL A 94 0.35 -25.70 10.38
CA VAL A 94 1.01 -24.38 10.33
C VAL A 94 0.13 -23.39 9.58
N ARG A 95 -0.52 -23.82 8.49
CA ARG A 95 -1.51 -23.00 7.76
C ARG A 95 -2.67 -22.59 8.67
N LEU A 96 -3.19 -23.50 9.48
CA LEU A 96 -4.27 -23.22 10.43
C LEU A 96 -3.84 -22.18 11.48
N LEU A 97 -2.63 -22.30 12.03
CA LEU A 97 -2.11 -21.32 12.99
C LEU A 97 -1.92 -19.93 12.36
N ALA A 98 -1.36 -19.86 11.14
CA ALA A 98 -1.21 -18.63 10.38
C ALA A 98 -2.58 -17.97 10.11
N TRP A 99 -3.59 -18.76 9.74
CA TRP A 99 -4.96 -18.32 9.50
C TRP A 99 -5.66 -17.83 10.78
N LEU A 100 -5.51 -18.54 11.91
CA LEU A 100 -6.03 -18.09 13.20
C LEU A 100 -5.38 -16.78 13.68
N GLY A 101 -4.12 -16.52 13.31
CA GLY A 101 -3.47 -15.24 13.52
C GLY A 101 -4.15 -14.08 12.79
N GLN A 102 -4.58 -14.31 11.54
CA GLN A 102 -5.28 -13.31 10.72
C GLN A 102 -6.66 -12.96 11.28
N LEU A 103 -7.44 -13.97 11.71
CA LEU A 103 -8.75 -13.73 12.32
C LEU A 103 -8.64 -12.87 13.58
N ALA A 104 -7.64 -13.10 14.44
CA ALA A 104 -7.44 -12.30 15.63
C ALA A 104 -7.16 -10.82 15.31
N GLY A 105 -6.36 -10.54 14.28
CA GLY A 105 -6.07 -9.16 13.82
C GLY A 105 -7.25 -8.47 13.14
N ALA A 106 -7.92 -9.15 12.20
CA ALA A 106 -9.07 -8.61 11.48
C ALA A 106 -10.28 -8.37 12.40
N ILE A 107 -10.52 -9.28 13.36
CA ILE A 107 -11.60 -9.14 14.35
C ILE A 107 -11.25 -8.06 15.36
N GLY A 108 -9.97 -7.89 15.73
CA GLY A 108 -9.51 -6.78 16.59
C GLY A 108 -9.73 -5.40 15.95
N GLY A 109 -9.37 -5.25 14.67
CA GLY A 109 -9.60 -4.02 13.89
C GLY A 109 -11.09 -3.74 13.66
N TRP A 110 -11.88 -4.75 13.30
CA TRP A 110 -13.34 -4.63 13.18
C TRP A 110 -14.02 -4.30 14.51
N ALA A 111 -13.61 -4.94 15.61
CA ALA A 111 -14.12 -4.67 16.95
C ALA A 111 -13.81 -3.23 17.42
N ALA A 112 -12.64 -2.69 17.09
CA ALA A 112 -12.29 -1.31 17.38
C ALA A 112 -13.14 -0.32 16.58
N ALA A 113 -13.28 -0.53 15.26
CA ALA A 113 -14.09 0.31 14.38
C ALA A 113 -15.58 0.30 14.75
N VAL A 114 -16.16 -0.87 15.04
CA VAL A 114 -17.58 -1.00 15.46
C VAL A 114 -17.81 -0.35 16.85
N ARG A 115 -16.82 -0.41 17.75
CA ARG A 115 -16.91 0.26 19.06
C ARG A 115 -16.80 1.78 18.97
N GLN A 116 -16.05 2.31 18.00
CA GLN A 116 -15.84 3.74 17.78
C GLN A 116 -17.00 4.40 17.01
N HIS A 117 -17.70 3.68 16.13
CA HIS A 117 -18.68 4.29 15.22
C HIS A 117 -20.16 3.91 15.44
N THR A 118 -20.48 2.93 16.32
CA THR A 118 -21.88 2.50 16.51
C THR A 118 -22.33 2.56 17.98
N PRO A 119 -23.38 3.36 18.31
CA PRO A 119 -23.98 3.38 19.65
C PRO A 119 -24.57 2.01 20.02
N LEU A 120 -24.50 1.65 21.31
CA LEU A 120 -24.97 0.35 21.86
C LEU A 120 -26.40 -0.01 21.43
N ARG A 121 -27.27 1.01 21.26
CA ARG A 121 -28.67 0.85 20.86
C ARG A 121 -28.87 0.38 19.41
N ARG A 122 -27.88 0.51 18.52
CA ARG A 122 -28.02 0.19 17.09
C ARG A 122 -27.41 -1.16 16.67
N ALA A 123 -26.53 -1.76 17.47
CA ALA A 123 -25.91 -3.06 17.14
C ALA A 123 -25.45 -3.86 18.39
N PRO A 124 -26.37 -4.31 19.27
CA PRO A 124 -26.03 -4.96 20.53
C PRO A 124 -25.30 -6.32 20.36
N VAL A 125 -25.67 -7.09 19.34
CA VAL A 125 -25.07 -8.41 19.04
C VAL A 125 -23.60 -8.28 18.58
N ALA A 126 -23.32 -7.33 17.69
CA ALA A 126 -21.97 -7.08 17.17
C ALA A 126 -20.99 -6.63 18.27
N ARG A 127 -21.44 -5.79 19.20
CA ARG A 127 -20.63 -5.32 20.33
C ARG A 127 -20.39 -6.40 21.39
N THR A 128 -21.36 -7.29 21.57
CA THR A 128 -21.27 -8.45 22.48
C THR A 128 -20.30 -9.49 21.93
N LEU A 129 -20.36 -9.79 20.62
CA LEU A 129 -19.40 -10.63 19.92
C LEU A 129 -17.99 -10.04 19.99
N ALA A 130 -17.82 -8.75 19.71
CA ALA A 130 -16.53 -8.05 19.85
C ALA A 130 -15.94 -8.16 21.27
N THR A 131 -16.78 -8.11 22.31
CA THR A 131 -16.36 -8.24 23.71
C THR A 131 -15.96 -9.69 24.05
N LEU A 132 -16.72 -10.68 23.57
CA LEU A 132 -16.41 -12.10 23.70
C LEU A 132 -15.10 -12.46 22.98
N PHE A 133 -14.82 -11.86 21.82
CA PHE A 133 -13.59 -12.09 21.07
C PHE A 133 -12.36 -11.49 21.75
N VAL A 134 -12.47 -10.30 22.36
CA VAL A 134 -11.39 -9.73 23.19
C VAL A 134 -11.12 -10.62 24.41
N LEU A 135 -12.17 -11.21 24.99
CA LEU A 135 -12.04 -12.17 26.09
C LEU A 135 -11.37 -13.48 25.63
N ALA A 136 -11.75 -13.97 24.45
CA ALA A 136 -11.16 -15.17 23.85
C ALA A 136 -9.67 -14.96 23.50
N GLY A 137 -9.29 -13.78 22.99
CA GLY A 137 -7.89 -13.41 22.76
C GLY A 137 -7.05 -13.37 24.05
N ARG A 138 -7.66 -12.98 25.18
CA ARG A 138 -7.03 -13.05 26.52
C ARG A 138 -6.93 -14.47 27.08
N LEU A 139 -7.87 -15.35 26.73
CA LEU A 139 -7.88 -16.76 27.14
C LEU A 139 -6.93 -17.63 26.31
N ALA A 140 -6.71 -17.29 25.04
CA ALA A 140 -5.80 -17.99 24.13
C ALA A 140 -4.30 -17.70 24.37
N GLY A 141 -3.94 -16.99 25.45
CA GLY A 141 -2.54 -16.73 25.84
C GLY A 141 -1.78 -15.76 24.92
N LYS A 142 -2.42 -15.15 23.92
CA LYS A 142 -1.80 -14.24 22.94
C LYS A 142 -1.60 -12.80 23.44
N VAL A 143 -1.86 -12.55 24.72
CA VAL A 143 -1.32 -11.41 25.46
C VAL A 143 -0.68 -12.00 26.71
N PRO A 144 0.66 -12.02 26.82
CA PRO A 144 1.28 -12.61 27.98
C PRO A 144 0.85 -11.84 29.23
N ARG A 145 0.36 -12.56 30.26
CA ARG A 145 -0.03 -11.98 31.56
C ARG A 145 1.15 -11.33 32.30
N SER A 146 2.38 -11.55 31.82
CA SER A 146 3.63 -10.93 32.30
C SER A 146 3.95 -9.56 31.69
N VAL A 147 3.19 -9.07 30.71
CA VAL A 147 3.46 -7.73 30.11
C VAL A 147 2.81 -6.59 30.91
N GLY A 148 1.96 -6.91 31.89
CA GLY A 148 1.24 -5.92 32.70
C GLY A 148 2.12 -5.10 33.66
N PRO A 149 3.07 -5.71 34.41
CA PRO A 149 3.88 -4.97 35.39
C PRO A 149 5.33 -4.65 34.96
N ASP A 150 5.89 -5.34 33.97
CA ASP A 150 7.31 -5.20 33.55
C ASP A 150 7.52 -4.34 32.29
N LEU A 151 6.47 -3.74 31.73
CA LEU A 151 6.59 -2.53 30.89
C LEU A 151 6.88 -1.31 31.77
N ARG A 152 7.94 -1.37 32.58
CA ARG A 152 8.55 -0.14 33.09
C ARG A 152 8.91 0.71 31.87
N TYR A 153 8.58 2.00 31.91
CA TYR A 153 9.06 3.00 30.96
C TYR A 153 10.60 2.96 30.94
N VAL A 154 11.18 2.11 30.10
CA VAL A 154 12.60 2.19 29.77
C VAL A 154 12.80 3.44 28.92
N SER A 155 13.94 4.10 29.10
CA SER A 155 14.31 5.23 28.26
C SER A 155 14.22 4.85 26.79
N PHE A 156 13.91 5.82 25.94
CA PHE A 156 13.86 5.62 24.50
C PHE A 156 15.21 5.15 23.95
N ARG A 157 16.33 5.64 24.50
CA ARG A 157 17.65 5.07 24.22
C ARG A 157 17.69 3.56 24.47
N ARG A 158 17.27 3.11 25.66
CA ARG A 158 17.31 1.68 26.01
C ARG A 158 16.39 0.85 25.11
N TYR A 159 15.28 1.43 24.68
CA TYR A 159 14.43 0.81 23.68
C TYR A 159 15.11 0.66 22.32
N CYS A 160 15.77 1.71 21.82
CA CYS A 160 16.55 1.61 20.59
C CYS A 160 17.64 0.53 20.68
N GLU A 161 18.32 0.40 21.82
CA GLU A 161 19.32 -0.66 22.03
C GLU A 161 18.69 -2.07 21.95
N LEU A 162 17.51 -2.28 22.54
CA LEU A 162 16.79 -3.55 22.47
C LEU A 162 16.29 -3.85 21.05
N GLN A 163 15.78 -2.85 20.34
CA GLN A 163 15.33 -3.00 18.96
C GLN A 163 16.50 -3.31 18.02
N ALA A 164 17.64 -2.63 18.15
CA ALA A 164 18.81 -2.93 17.34
C ALA A 164 19.27 -4.39 17.47
N GLN A 165 19.24 -4.96 18.69
CA GLN A 165 19.53 -6.37 18.92
C GLN A 165 18.46 -7.28 18.30
N ALA A 166 17.19 -6.91 18.39
CA ALA A 166 16.11 -7.62 17.72
C ALA A 166 16.34 -7.66 16.20
N GLU A 167 16.60 -6.52 15.55
CA GLU A 167 16.80 -6.45 14.09
C GLU A 167 18.07 -7.20 13.66
N GLN A 168 19.10 -7.25 14.50
CA GLN A 168 20.29 -8.06 14.22
C GLN A 168 19.96 -9.55 14.12
N THR A 169 19.20 -10.08 15.09
CA THR A 169 18.77 -11.49 15.05
C THR A 169 17.80 -11.75 13.88
N ALA A 170 16.92 -10.80 13.56
CA ALA A 170 16.03 -10.89 12.39
C ALA A 170 16.82 -10.93 11.08
N ALA A 171 17.80 -10.03 10.91
CA ALA A 171 18.66 -9.98 9.72
C ALA A 171 19.37 -11.32 9.48
N ARG A 172 19.88 -11.97 10.53
CA ARG A 172 20.50 -13.31 10.42
C ARG A 172 19.52 -14.40 10.02
N ALA A 173 18.30 -14.35 10.55
CA ALA A 173 17.25 -15.28 10.15
C ALA A 173 16.90 -15.11 8.66
N TRP A 174 16.72 -13.86 8.21
CA TRP A 174 16.40 -13.55 6.82
C TRP A 174 17.54 -13.84 5.84
N GLU A 175 18.80 -13.64 6.25
CA GLU A 175 19.98 -14.09 5.51
C GLU A 175 19.88 -15.59 5.22
N ARG A 176 19.65 -16.41 6.25
CA ARG A 176 19.48 -17.86 6.10
C ARG A 176 18.26 -18.24 5.27
N VAL A 177 17.13 -17.56 5.46
CA VAL A 177 15.93 -17.77 4.63
C VAL A 177 16.23 -17.50 3.15
N SER A 178 16.98 -16.45 2.86
CA SER A 178 17.35 -16.09 1.49
C SER A 178 18.28 -17.12 0.82
N GLU A 179 19.15 -17.78 1.59
CA GLU A 179 20.00 -18.90 1.13
C GLU A 179 19.17 -20.16 0.81
N LEU A 180 18.14 -20.43 1.61
CA LEU A 180 17.29 -21.62 1.45
C LEU A 180 16.28 -21.46 0.31
N ALA A 181 15.85 -20.23 0.01
CA ALA A 181 14.77 -19.98 -0.94
C ALA A 181 15.02 -20.57 -2.35
N PRO A 182 16.21 -20.46 -2.98
CA PRO A 182 16.48 -21.09 -4.27
C PRO A 182 16.36 -22.62 -4.27
N LEU A 183 16.41 -23.26 -3.09
CA LEU A 183 16.33 -24.71 -2.93
C LEU A 183 14.89 -25.22 -2.77
N VAL A 184 13.89 -24.32 -2.75
CA VAL A 184 12.48 -24.65 -2.52
C VAL A 184 11.65 -24.28 -3.76
N PRO A 185 11.31 -25.25 -4.63
CA PRO A 185 10.78 -24.97 -5.97
C PRO A 185 9.33 -24.47 -6.01
N ASP A 186 8.56 -24.62 -4.94
CA ASP A 186 7.15 -24.22 -4.85
C ASP A 186 6.95 -22.85 -4.21
N LEU A 187 8.02 -22.09 -4.03
CA LEU A 187 7.91 -20.70 -3.59
C LEU A 187 7.25 -19.83 -4.65
N PRO A 188 6.54 -18.75 -4.23
CA PRO A 188 6.03 -17.77 -5.17
C PRO A 188 7.13 -17.22 -6.08
N PRO A 189 6.82 -16.88 -7.35
CA PRO A 189 7.76 -16.22 -8.23
C PRO A 189 8.37 -14.97 -7.55
N GLY A 190 9.69 -14.83 -7.65
CA GLY A 190 10.41 -13.69 -7.05
C GLY A 190 10.64 -13.76 -5.54
N ALA A 191 10.21 -14.82 -4.82
CA ALA A 191 10.31 -14.88 -3.37
C ALA A 191 11.74 -14.75 -2.82
N ALA A 192 12.73 -15.33 -3.51
CA ALA A 192 14.13 -15.15 -3.13
C ALA A 192 14.60 -13.68 -3.23
N GLY A 193 13.99 -12.88 -4.11
CA GLY A 193 14.20 -11.43 -4.16
C GLY A 193 13.61 -10.73 -2.95
N GLU A 194 12.38 -11.09 -2.58
CA GLU A 194 11.68 -10.48 -1.43
C GLU A 194 12.35 -10.82 -0.09
N PHE A 195 12.82 -12.06 0.10
CA PHE A 195 13.56 -12.41 1.30
C PHE A 195 14.91 -11.69 1.42
N ARG A 196 15.61 -11.48 0.30
CA ARG A 196 16.83 -10.65 0.28
C ARG A 196 16.52 -9.20 0.61
N LYS A 197 15.38 -8.70 0.14
CA LYS A 197 14.90 -7.36 0.51
C LYS A 197 14.66 -7.26 2.01
N MET A 198 13.91 -8.18 2.61
CA MET A 198 13.67 -8.24 4.06
C MET A 198 14.99 -8.21 4.84
N TRP A 199 15.96 -9.04 4.45
CA TRP A 199 17.29 -9.03 5.05
C TRP A 199 17.97 -7.65 5.01
N HIS A 200 17.91 -6.97 3.86
CA HIS A 200 18.44 -5.62 3.73
C HIS A 200 17.64 -4.57 4.51
N ASP A 201 16.33 -4.76 4.68
CA ASP A 201 15.44 -3.87 5.41
C ASP A 201 15.78 -3.95 6.91
N GLU A 202 15.90 -5.17 7.48
CA GLU A 202 16.38 -5.38 8.86
C GLU A 202 17.73 -4.72 9.14
N ALA A 203 18.66 -4.87 8.18
CA ALA A 203 19.99 -4.29 8.31
C ALA A 203 19.97 -2.75 8.33
N ARG A 204 18.95 -2.11 7.72
CA ARG A 204 18.73 -0.66 7.78
C ARG A 204 18.00 -0.28 9.07
N HIS A 205 17.00 -1.05 9.49
CA HIS A 205 16.29 -0.82 10.76
C HIS A 205 17.25 -0.86 11.95
N ARG A 206 18.13 -1.87 11.99
CA ARG A 206 19.20 -1.95 13.00
C ARG A 206 20.02 -0.67 13.07
N ARG A 207 20.55 -0.21 11.92
CA ARG A 207 21.36 1.01 11.84
C ARG A 207 20.59 2.24 12.31
N LEU A 208 19.29 2.32 12.00
CA LEU A 208 18.43 3.41 12.46
C LEU A 208 18.31 3.40 13.98
N PHE A 209 18.00 2.25 14.57
CA PHE A 209 17.89 2.13 16.02
C PHE A 209 19.23 2.38 16.73
N GLU A 210 20.34 1.86 16.22
CA GLU A 210 21.69 2.14 16.74
C GLU A 210 21.99 3.64 16.72
N LEU A 211 21.77 4.30 15.58
CA LEU A 211 21.99 5.74 15.42
C LEU A 211 21.14 6.54 16.42
N LEU A 212 19.83 6.26 16.49
CA LEU A 212 18.93 6.97 17.39
C LEU A 212 19.29 6.73 18.87
N GLY A 213 19.63 5.51 19.25
CA GLY A 213 20.05 5.17 20.61
C GLY A 213 21.36 5.85 21.01
N GLN A 214 22.35 5.88 20.12
CA GLN A 214 23.64 6.55 20.36
C GLN A 214 23.52 8.08 20.41
N SER A 215 22.53 8.63 19.70
CA SER A 215 22.25 10.06 19.62
C SER A 215 21.55 10.63 20.85
N LEU A 216 21.17 9.80 21.83
CA LEU A 216 20.41 10.19 23.01
C LEU A 216 21.14 9.83 24.31
N THR A 217 20.89 10.60 25.36
CA THR A 217 21.36 10.33 26.73
C THR A 217 20.47 9.29 27.41
N GLU A 218 20.82 8.89 28.64
CA GLU A 218 19.95 7.99 29.43
C GLU A 218 18.61 8.64 29.81
N GLY A 219 18.58 9.98 29.89
CA GLY A 219 17.37 10.78 30.09
C GLY A 219 16.70 11.23 28.79
N ASP A 220 17.01 10.60 27.66
CA ASP A 220 16.44 10.86 26.33
C ASP A 220 16.62 12.30 25.79
N ALA A 221 17.57 13.06 26.34
CA ALA A 221 18.05 14.32 25.75
C ALA A 221 19.05 14.04 24.60
N PRO A 222 19.15 14.90 23.56
CA PRO A 222 20.12 14.76 22.48
C PRO A 222 21.58 14.84 22.94
N ARG A 223 22.44 13.98 22.39
CA ARG A 223 23.91 14.02 22.56
C ARG A 223 24.62 14.75 21.42
N ALA A 224 23.98 14.88 20.28
CA ALA A 224 24.52 15.49 19.08
C ALA A 224 23.56 16.57 18.55
N PRO A 225 24.06 17.55 17.77
CA PRO A 225 23.22 18.49 17.03
C PRO A 225 22.23 17.75 16.14
N THR A 226 21.02 18.29 15.99
CA THR A 226 19.97 17.67 15.17
C THR A 226 20.41 17.43 13.73
N ASP A 227 21.19 18.33 13.14
CA ASP A 227 21.68 18.16 11.76
C ASP A 227 22.58 16.94 11.59
N ALA A 228 23.46 16.66 12.55
CA ALA A 228 24.29 15.45 12.52
C ALA A 228 23.45 14.16 12.57
N ILE A 229 22.36 14.16 13.34
CA ILE A 229 21.43 13.02 13.40
C ILE A 229 20.67 12.88 12.07
N VAL A 230 20.21 13.98 11.49
CA VAL A 230 19.54 14.00 10.19
C VAL A 230 20.46 13.45 9.09
N ASP A 231 21.72 13.87 9.08
CA ASP A 231 22.71 13.38 8.12
C ASP A 231 22.99 11.89 8.29
N GLY A 232 23.07 11.41 9.54
CA GLY A 232 23.16 9.98 9.84
C GLY A 232 21.95 9.19 9.32
N VAL A 233 20.73 9.68 9.54
CA VAL A 233 19.51 9.02 9.04
C VAL A 233 19.48 9.04 7.51
N ARG A 234 19.96 10.13 6.88
CA ARG A 234 20.07 10.22 5.41
C ARG A 234 20.96 9.13 4.83
N GLN A 235 22.09 8.83 5.48
CA GLN A 235 23.01 7.77 5.05
C GLN A 235 22.39 6.37 5.13
N ILE A 236 21.39 6.17 6.00
CA ILE A 236 20.63 4.93 6.11
C ILE A 236 19.56 4.87 5.01
N GLY A 237 18.82 5.96 4.80
CA GLY A 237 17.88 6.10 3.70
C GLY A 237 16.96 7.32 3.80
N GLU A 238 16.77 8.01 2.68
CA GLU A 238 15.91 9.21 2.55
C GLU A 238 14.45 9.00 2.98
N LEU A 239 13.94 7.76 2.93
CA LEU A 239 12.53 7.49 3.26
C LEU A 239 12.25 7.51 4.78
N PHE A 240 13.28 7.27 5.59
CA PHE A 240 13.24 7.45 7.04
C PHE A 240 13.19 8.93 7.43
N LEU A 241 13.54 9.85 6.52
CA LEU A 241 13.44 11.28 6.76
C LEU A 241 12.04 11.82 6.45
N PRO A 242 11.59 12.84 7.22
CA PRO A 242 10.47 13.68 6.85
C PRO A 242 10.71 14.31 5.47
N ARG A 243 9.64 14.49 4.69
CA ARG A 243 9.73 15.00 3.31
C ARG A 243 10.57 16.28 3.21
N ALA A 244 10.35 17.22 4.12
CA ALA A 244 11.04 18.51 4.13
C ALA A 244 12.57 18.41 4.31
N LEU A 245 13.09 17.25 4.74
CA LEU A 245 14.51 16.99 4.96
C LEU A 245 15.13 16.08 3.91
N ARG A 246 14.32 15.61 2.95
CA ARG A 246 14.78 14.73 1.87
C ARG A 246 15.56 15.51 0.81
N ALA A 247 16.50 14.85 0.16
CA ALA A 247 17.28 15.43 -0.94
C ALA A 247 17.01 14.72 -2.28
N GLY A 248 17.57 15.32 -3.35
CA GLY A 248 17.56 14.76 -4.71
C GLY A 248 16.15 14.54 -5.26
N ALA A 249 15.97 13.47 -6.04
CA ALA A 249 14.71 13.14 -6.69
C ALA A 249 13.52 12.96 -5.73
N LEU A 250 13.78 12.60 -4.46
CA LEU A 250 12.73 12.42 -3.46
C LEU A 250 12.24 13.73 -2.84
N ALA A 251 13.03 14.80 -2.90
CA ALA A 251 12.62 16.14 -2.44
C ALA A 251 11.48 16.69 -3.34
N ASP A 252 11.63 16.52 -4.65
CA ASP A 252 10.69 17.02 -5.66
C ASP A 252 9.62 16.01 -6.07
N HIS A 253 9.63 14.81 -5.48
CA HIS A 253 8.70 13.74 -5.79
C HIS A 253 7.23 14.22 -5.68
N PRO A 254 6.35 13.99 -6.67
CA PRO A 254 5.01 14.60 -6.68
C PRO A 254 4.10 14.10 -5.55
N LEU A 255 4.19 12.82 -5.18
CA LEU A 255 3.40 12.29 -4.06
C LEU A 255 3.66 13.02 -2.74
N GLY A 256 2.60 13.53 -2.13
CA GLY A 256 2.66 14.26 -0.86
C GLY A 256 3.23 15.68 -0.98
N ARG A 257 3.46 16.20 -2.19
CA ARG A 257 3.83 17.60 -2.43
C ARG A 257 2.65 18.56 -2.21
N GLY A 258 1.43 18.03 -2.26
CA GLY A 258 0.22 18.83 -2.42
C GLY A 258 0.08 19.34 -3.86
N GLY A 259 -1.01 20.04 -4.13
CA GLY A 259 -1.31 20.62 -5.44
C GLY A 259 -2.58 21.45 -5.39
N PRO A 260 -2.81 22.30 -6.41
CA PRO A 260 -4.07 23.01 -6.54
C PRO A 260 -5.21 22.01 -6.72
N VAL A 261 -6.32 22.25 -6.01
CA VAL A 261 -7.56 21.50 -6.16
C VAL A 261 -8.62 22.47 -6.65
N VAL A 262 -9.15 22.20 -7.84
CA VAL A 262 -10.24 22.97 -8.42
C VAL A 262 -11.54 22.19 -8.23
N VAL A 263 -12.53 22.84 -7.61
CA VAL A 263 -13.87 22.30 -7.44
C VAL A 263 -14.85 23.27 -8.08
N ARG A 264 -15.68 22.75 -8.99
CA ARG A 264 -16.79 23.50 -9.59
C ARG A 264 -18.09 22.79 -9.24
N ALA A 265 -19.00 23.54 -8.63
CA ALA A 265 -20.40 23.16 -8.53
C ALA A 265 -21.10 23.73 -9.77
N SER A 266 -21.82 22.87 -10.50
CA SER A 266 -22.56 23.29 -11.68
C SER A 266 -23.98 23.73 -11.30
N GLY A 267 -24.49 24.74 -11.99
CA GLY A 267 -25.85 25.22 -11.78
C GLY A 267 -26.90 24.23 -12.29
N ALA A 268 -28.15 24.35 -11.85
CA ALA A 268 -29.24 23.55 -12.40
C ALA A 268 -29.36 23.78 -13.92
N GLY A 269 -29.26 22.70 -14.70
CA GLY A 269 -29.36 22.74 -16.17
C GLY A 269 -28.08 23.09 -16.92
N GLU A 270 -26.94 23.24 -16.25
CA GLU A 270 -25.64 23.35 -16.93
C GLU A 270 -25.30 22.04 -17.64
N ASP A 271 -24.74 22.14 -18.86
CA ASP A 271 -24.28 20.98 -19.60
C ASP A 271 -22.96 20.44 -19.00
N LYS A 272 -22.90 19.12 -18.80
CA LYS A 272 -21.76 18.45 -18.16
C LYS A 272 -20.44 18.60 -18.93
N ARG A 273 -20.49 18.71 -20.27
CA ARG A 273 -19.29 18.90 -21.10
C ARG A 273 -18.76 20.32 -20.94
N GLU A 274 -19.66 21.30 -20.91
CA GLU A 274 -19.29 22.69 -20.64
C GLU A 274 -18.70 22.86 -19.23
N ALA A 275 -19.32 22.24 -18.23
CA ALA A 275 -18.77 22.23 -16.87
C ALA A 275 -17.37 21.61 -16.83
N LEU A 276 -17.15 20.48 -17.54
CA LEU A 276 -15.84 19.87 -17.65
C LEU A 276 -14.82 20.79 -18.34
N ARG A 277 -15.16 21.43 -19.47
CA ARG A 277 -14.24 22.37 -20.16
C ARG A 277 -13.75 23.47 -19.24
N ARG A 278 -14.66 24.04 -18.44
CA ARG A 278 -14.33 25.08 -17.45
C ARG A 278 -13.38 24.54 -16.39
N VAL A 279 -13.68 23.38 -15.80
CA VAL A 279 -12.79 22.73 -14.82
C VAL A 279 -11.41 22.45 -15.41
N LEU A 280 -11.33 21.97 -16.66
CA LEU A 280 -10.05 21.69 -17.33
C LEU A 280 -9.24 22.95 -17.59
N ALA A 281 -9.89 24.06 -17.92
CA ALA A 281 -9.25 25.35 -18.10
C ALA A 281 -8.74 25.91 -16.75
N ASP A 282 -9.58 25.88 -15.72
CA ASP A 282 -9.25 26.37 -14.37
C ASP A 282 -8.13 25.56 -13.72
N ALA A 283 -8.11 24.24 -13.94
CA ALA A 283 -7.07 23.33 -13.46
C ALA A 283 -5.81 23.35 -14.36
N ASP A 284 -5.80 24.15 -15.43
CA ASP A 284 -4.72 24.32 -16.40
C ASP A 284 -4.20 22.98 -16.96
N LEU A 285 -5.10 22.19 -17.56
CA LEU A 285 -4.73 20.97 -18.29
C LEU A 285 -3.62 21.23 -19.32
N ALA A 286 -3.64 22.43 -19.94
CA ALA A 286 -2.63 22.84 -20.91
C ALA A 286 -1.22 22.92 -20.29
N ALA A 287 -1.09 23.36 -19.04
CA ALA A 287 0.20 23.31 -18.33
C ALA A 287 0.69 21.89 -18.10
N ALA A 288 -0.19 20.93 -17.82
CA ALA A 288 0.21 19.53 -17.68
C ALA A 288 0.79 18.97 -18.99
N VAL A 289 0.18 19.30 -20.14
CA VAL A 289 0.71 18.93 -21.47
C VAL A 289 2.04 19.63 -21.76
N ARG A 290 2.14 20.94 -21.52
CA ARG A 290 3.41 21.69 -21.71
C ARG A 290 4.53 21.13 -20.83
N ALA A 291 4.23 20.80 -19.58
CA ALA A 291 5.20 20.20 -18.65
C ALA A 291 5.64 18.81 -19.13
N ALA A 292 4.74 18.00 -19.70
CA ALA A 292 5.11 16.73 -20.31
C ALA A 292 6.04 16.92 -21.52
N CYS A 293 5.72 17.85 -22.44
CA CYS A 293 6.59 18.20 -23.57
C CYS A 293 7.99 18.65 -23.10
N ALA A 294 8.05 19.54 -22.11
CA ALA A 294 9.32 20.04 -21.58
C ALA A 294 10.15 18.92 -20.94
N ARG A 295 9.51 18.00 -20.21
CA ARG A 295 10.18 16.87 -19.55
C ARG A 295 10.72 15.84 -20.54
N THR A 296 10.00 15.56 -21.62
CA THR A 296 10.38 14.54 -22.60
C THR A 296 11.20 15.09 -23.77
N GLY A 297 11.18 16.42 -23.97
CA GLY A 297 11.74 17.08 -25.15
C GLY A 297 10.93 16.84 -26.43
N ARG A 298 9.72 16.28 -26.32
CA ARG A 298 8.88 15.87 -27.47
C ARG A 298 7.70 16.82 -27.66
N PRO A 299 7.27 17.08 -28.91
CA PRO A 299 6.06 17.86 -29.17
C PRO A 299 4.80 17.11 -28.71
N ALA A 300 3.69 17.84 -28.50
CA ALA A 300 2.45 17.29 -27.97
C ALA A 300 1.90 16.09 -28.79
N GLY A 301 2.01 16.16 -30.12
CA GLY A 301 1.57 15.11 -31.04
C GLY A 301 2.41 13.84 -31.03
N GLU A 302 3.51 13.82 -30.29
CA GLU A 302 4.34 12.64 -30.08
C GLU A 302 4.19 12.07 -28.66
N LEU A 303 3.51 12.77 -27.76
CA LEU A 303 3.31 12.29 -26.39
C LEU A 303 2.37 11.09 -26.38
N ARG A 304 2.80 10.02 -25.69
CA ARG A 304 1.93 8.90 -25.33
C ARG A 304 1.13 9.29 -24.10
N VAL A 305 -0.18 9.45 -24.26
CA VAL A 305 -1.07 9.84 -23.17
C VAL A 305 -1.91 8.64 -22.74
N VAL A 306 -1.95 8.39 -21.43
CA VAL A 306 -2.82 7.36 -20.84
C VAL A 306 -3.79 7.98 -19.85
N ILE A 307 -5.04 7.57 -19.91
CA ILE A 307 -6.11 7.96 -18.99
C ILE A 307 -6.58 6.69 -18.27
N LYS A 308 -6.29 6.57 -16.97
CA LYS A 308 -6.83 5.51 -16.12
C LYS A 308 -8.27 5.86 -15.77
N ALA A 309 -9.22 5.12 -16.32
CA ALA A 309 -10.65 5.46 -16.29
C ALA A 309 -11.47 4.39 -15.55
N SER A 310 -12.17 4.78 -14.49
CA SER A 310 -12.92 3.80 -13.69
C SER A 310 -14.27 3.44 -14.32
N PHE A 311 -14.33 2.30 -15.00
CA PHE A 311 -15.58 1.78 -15.58
C PHE A 311 -15.84 0.30 -15.29
N MET A 312 -14.85 -0.42 -14.79
CA MET A 312 -14.96 -1.87 -14.59
C MET A 312 -15.90 -2.30 -13.45
N LEU A 313 -16.35 -1.39 -12.57
CA LEU A 313 -17.43 -1.71 -11.61
C LEU A 313 -18.83 -1.51 -12.19
N GLY A 314 -18.95 -1.07 -13.45
CA GLY A 314 -20.24 -1.02 -14.13
C GLY A 314 -20.89 -2.40 -14.17
N TYR A 315 -22.10 -2.50 -13.64
CA TYR A 315 -22.83 -3.77 -13.50
C TYR A 315 -24.10 -3.79 -14.34
N ASP A 316 -24.92 -2.74 -14.21
CA ASP A 316 -26.16 -2.56 -14.95
C ASP A 316 -25.98 -1.45 -15.98
N PRO A 317 -26.19 -1.70 -17.29
CA PRO A 317 -26.12 -0.68 -18.34
C PRO A 317 -27.08 0.51 -18.11
N ALA A 318 -28.17 0.31 -17.36
CA ALA A 318 -29.11 1.38 -17.00
C ALA A 318 -28.58 2.30 -15.89
N SER A 319 -27.52 1.89 -15.16
CA SER A 319 -26.95 2.65 -14.05
C SER A 319 -25.54 3.16 -14.36
N ARG A 320 -25.36 4.48 -14.23
CA ARG A 320 -24.05 5.14 -14.37
C ARG A 320 -23.35 5.44 -13.05
N ALA A 321 -23.91 4.98 -11.91
CA ALA A 321 -23.39 5.36 -10.60
C ALA A 321 -21.94 4.90 -10.33
N HIS A 322 -21.49 3.83 -11.00
CA HIS A 322 -20.16 3.22 -10.80
C HIS A 322 -19.20 3.43 -11.98
N VAL A 323 -19.67 4.11 -13.02
CA VAL A 323 -19.03 4.18 -14.33
C VAL A 323 -18.77 5.63 -14.65
N LEU A 324 -17.53 5.96 -15.03
CA LEU A 324 -17.18 7.28 -15.52
C LEU A 324 -18.06 7.62 -16.73
N ASP A 325 -18.71 8.78 -16.78
CA ASP A 325 -19.55 9.09 -17.94
C ASP A 325 -18.71 9.12 -19.24
N PRO A 326 -19.03 8.29 -20.27
CA PRO A 326 -18.26 8.23 -21.51
C PRO A 326 -18.25 9.57 -22.26
N GLU A 327 -19.28 10.40 -22.11
CA GLU A 327 -19.33 11.72 -22.74
C GLU A 327 -18.31 12.68 -22.14
N LEU A 328 -18.08 12.59 -20.84
CA LEU A 328 -17.06 13.39 -20.15
C LEU A 328 -15.65 12.92 -20.55
N LEU A 329 -15.46 11.62 -20.73
CA LEU A 329 -14.20 11.07 -21.21
C LEU A 329 -13.91 11.52 -22.66
N ASP A 330 -14.92 11.48 -23.53
CA ASP A 330 -14.83 11.96 -24.91
C ASP A 330 -14.47 13.44 -24.99
N GLU A 331 -15.05 14.25 -24.09
CA GLU A 331 -14.75 15.67 -23.99
C GLU A 331 -13.33 15.93 -23.48
N LEU A 332 -12.84 15.16 -22.50
CA LEU A 332 -11.43 15.20 -22.10
C LEU A 332 -10.49 14.83 -23.25
N ALA A 333 -10.82 13.77 -24.01
CA ALA A 333 -10.04 13.37 -25.17
C ALA A 333 -10.04 14.44 -26.27
N ALA A 334 -11.17 15.12 -26.50
CA ALA A 334 -11.26 16.24 -27.41
C ALA A 334 -10.40 17.43 -26.96
N ALA A 335 -10.41 17.76 -25.66
CA ALA A 335 -9.57 18.81 -25.09
C ALA A 335 -8.08 18.51 -25.23
N LEU A 336 -7.66 17.26 -24.98
CA LEU A 336 -6.28 16.82 -25.22
C LEU A 336 -5.90 16.89 -26.71
N GLY A 337 -6.82 16.50 -27.60
CA GLY A 337 -6.63 16.63 -29.05
C GLY A 337 -6.46 18.08 -29.51
N ALA A 338 -7.22 19.01 -28.93
CA ALA A 338 -7.07 20.46 -29.19
C ALA A 338 -5.72 21.02 -28.70
N LEU A 339 -5.12 20.38 -27.69
CA LEU A 339 -3.76 20.66 -27.23
C LEU A 339 -2.67 19.96 -28.06
N GLY A 340 -3.07 19.21 -29.10
CA GLY A 340 -2.17 18.54 -30.04
C GLY A 340 -1.83 17.10 -29.69
N CYS A 341 -2.38 16.51 -28.62
CA CYS A 341 -2.14 15.11 -28.28
C CYS A 341 -2.94 14.17 -29.21
N THR A 342 -2.25 13.26 -29.89
CA THR A 342 -2.85 12.35 -30.89
C THR A 342 -2.83 10.89 -30.46
N ASP A 343 -1.89 10.48 -29.60
CA ASP A 343 -1.76 9.12 -29.08
C ASP A 343 -2.42 9.01 -27.70
N LEU A 344 -3.73 8.77 -27.68
CA LEU A 344 -4.55 8.64 -26.47
C LEU A 344 -4.95 7.17 -26.20
N ALA A 345 -4.63 6.67 -25.01
CA ALA A 345 -5.10 5.40 -24.48
C ALA A 345 -6.01 5.61 -23.27
N VAL A 346 -7.21 5.06 -23.31
CA VAL A 346 -8.07 4.89 -22.13
C VAL A 346 -7.83 3.50 -21.60
N ALA A 347 -7.28 3.39 -20.40
CA ALA A 347 -6.85 2.12 -19.84
C ALA A 347 -7.57 1.81 -18.54
N GLU A 348 -7.83 0.53 -18.32
CA GLU A 348 -8.39 0.01 -17.09
C GLU A 348 -7.95 -1.46 -16.92
N GLY A 349 -7.93 -1.95 -15.69
CA GLY A 349 -7.61 -3.34 -15.39
C GLY A 349 -8.87 -4.14 -15.07
N GLY A 350 -8.80 -5.45 -15.23
CA GLY A 350 -9.79 -6.37 -14.74
C GLY A 350 -10.06 -6.17 -13.25
N ASN A 351 -11.21 -6.65 -12.80
CA ASN A 351 -11.54 -6.69 -11.39
C ASN A 351 -12.25 -8.00 -11.05
N LEU A 352 -12.57 -8.13 -9.76
CA LEU A 352 -13.15 -9.33 -9.19
C LEU A 352 -14.45 -9.80 -9.90
N TYR A 353 -15.20 -8.92 -10.56
CA TYR A 353 -16.38 -9.34 -11.34
C TYR A 353 -16.02 -10.25 -12.50
N GLY A 354 -14.81 -10.14 -13.06
CA GLY A 354 -14.31 -11.04 -14.10
C GLY A 354 -14.18 -12.50 -13.65
N GLN A 355 -14.03 -12.75 -12.34
CA GLN A 355 -14.02 -14.11 -11.80
C GLN A 355 -15.41 -14.75 -11.70
N PHE A 356 -16.45 -13.92 -11.53
CA PHE A 356 -17.81 -14.39 -11.20
C PHE A 356 -18.79 -14.29 -12.38
N PHE A 357 -18.51 -13.42 -13.34
CA PHE A 357 -19.40 -13.17 -14.48
C PHE A 357 -18.65 -13.30 -15.80
N ALA A 358 -19.30 -13.92 -16.78
CA ALA A 358 -18.82 -13.97 -18.15
C ALA A 358 -18.85 -12.59 -18.81
N SER A 359 -18.10 -12.43 -19.91
CA SER A 359 -18.11 -11.23 -20.75
C SER A 359 -17.68 -9.94 -20.03
N ARG A 360 -16.72 -10.06 -19.11
CA ARG A 360 -16.19 -8.98 -18.27
C ARG A 360 -14.75 -8.57 -18.63
N SER A 361 -14.28 -8.85 -19.85
CA SER A 361 -13.01 -8.25 -20.29
C SER A 361 -13.13 -6.73 -20.38
N VAL A 362 -12.01 -6.02 -20.27
CA VAL A 362 -11.98 -4.55 -20.33
C VAL A 362 -12.66 -4.03 -21.60
N THR A 363 -12.39 -4.65 -22.75
CA THR A 363 -12.98 -4.30 -24.04
C THR A 363 -14.50 -4.49 -24.05
N GLN A 364 -15.01 -5.60 -23.49
CA GLN A 364 -16.46 -5.87 -23.47
C GLN A 364 -17.21 -4.90 -22.57
N VAL A 365 -16.68 -4.61 -21.37
CA VAL A 365 -17.30 -3.63 -20.48
C VAL A 365 -17.25 -2.24 -21.10
N ALA A 366 -16.13 -1.88 -21.74
CA ALA A 366 -16.00 -0.62 -22.46
C ALA A 366 -17.06 -0.49 -23.58
N GLU A 367 -17.30 -1.57 -24.34
CA GLU A 367 -18.30 -1.61 -25.40
C GLU A 367 -19.73 -1.43 -24.86
N VAL A 368 -20.07 -2.11 -23.76
CA VAL A 368 -21.40 -2.04 -23.12
C VAL A 368 -21.71 -0.64 -22.62
N PHE A 369 -20.74 0.03 -22.01
CA PHE A 369 -20.92 1.37 -21.46
C PHE A 369 -20.60 2.51 -22.44
N GLY A 370 -20.36 2.19 -23.72
CA GLY A 370 -20.30 3.19 -24.79
C GLY A 370 -18.96 3.92 -24.95
N TYR A 371 -17.84 3.34 -24.48
CA TYR A 371 -16.51 3.91 -24.66
C TYR A 371 -15.94 3.62 -26.06
N ARG A 372 -16.55 4.21 -27.09
CA ARG A 372 -16.30 3.89 -28.51
C ARG A 372 -15.71 5.04 -29.33
N SER A 373 -15.22 6.09 -28.68
CA SER A 373 -14.70 7.28 -29.37
C SER A 373 -13.54 6.93 -30.28
N PRO A 374 -13.47 7.46 -31.52
CA PRO A 374 -12.29 7.29 -32.38
C PRO A 374 -11.08 8.09 -31.89
N ARG A 375 -11.25 8.94 -30.86
CA ARG A 375 -10.18 9.80 -30.32
C ARG A 375 -9.19 9.04 -29.43
N TYR A 376 -9.55 7.85 -28.95
CA TYR A 376 -8.70 7.07 -28.08
C TYR A 376 -8.86 5.58 -28.37
N ARG A 377 -7.87 4.78 -27.96
CA ARG A 377 -7.98 3.32 -27.90
C ARG A 377 -8.30 2.88 -26.48
N VAL A 378 -9.14 1.85 -26.33
CA VAL A 378 -9.33 1.17 -25.05
C VAL A 378 -8.22 0.13 -24.87
N VAL A 379 -7.57 0.13 -23.70
CA VAL A 379 -6.44 -0.77 -23.39
C VAL A 379 -6.73 -1.54 -22.11
N ASP A 380 -6.58 -2.85 -22.19
CA ASP A 380 -6.57 -3.74 -21.03
C ASP A 380 -5.18 -3.69 -20.35
N LEU A 381 -5.15 -3.23 -19.10
CA LEU A 381 -3.90 -3.15 -18.32
C LEU A 381 -3.35 -4.53 -17.96
N ASP A 382 -4.20 -5.55 -17.83
CA ASP A 382 -3.76 -6.91 -17.51
C ASP A 382 -2.97 -7.50 -18.67
N ALA A 383 -3.42 -7.25 -19.90
CA ALA A 383 -2.71 -7.63 -21.13
C ALA A 383 -1.41 -6.84 -21.35
N SER A 384 -1.20 -5.74 -20.63
CA SER A 384 -0.03 -4.85 -20.75
C SER A 384 1.01 -5.07 -19.66
N GLN A 385 0.82 -6.03 -18.74
CA GLN A 385 1.74 -6.26 -17.63
C GLN A 385 3.14 -6.65 -18.11
N GLN A 386 4.16 -5.97 -17.57
CA GLN A 386 5.56 -6.30 -17.77
C GLN A 386 6.30 -6.38 -16.44
N PRO A 387 7.38 -7.19 -16.34
CA PRO A 387 8.23 -7.21 -15.17
C PRO A 387 8.73 -5.81 -14.79
N HIS A 388 8.63 -5.47 -13.50
CA HIS A 388 9.14 -4.22 -12.93
C HIS A 388 9.54 -4.44 -11.49
N THR A 389 10.69 -3.87 -11.12
CA THR A 389 11.13 -3.85 -9.71
C THR A 389 10.82 -2.48 -9.16
N TYR A 390 9.84 -2.41 -8.27
CA TYR A 390 9.44 -1.14 -7.68
C TYR A 390 10.52 -0.59 -6.74
N SER A 391 10.64 0.74 -6.69
CA SER A 391 11.57 1.40 -5.77
C SER A 391 11.28 1.11 -4.29
N ARG A 392 10.03 0.74 -3.97
CA ARG A 392 9.54 0.46 -2.62
C ARG A 392 8.36 -0.50 -2.66
N GLY A 393 7.94 -0.98 -1.48
CA GLY A 393 6.88 -1.99 -1.34
C GLY A 393 7.36 -3.41 -1.64
N MET A 394 6.46 -4.38 -1.60
CA MET A 394 6.80 -5.81 -1.65
C MET A 394 5.73 -6.58 -2.42
N ALA A 395 6.11 -7.73 -2.98
CA ALA A 395 5.21 -8.72 -3.56
C ALA A 395 4.47 -8.33 -4.84
N GLN A 396 4.86 -7.21 -5.45
CA GLN A 396 4.38 -6.78 -6.76
C GLN A 396 5.58 -6.63 -7.67
N SER A 397 5.62 -7.44 -8.73
CA SER A 397 6.76 -7.54 -9.64
C SER A 397 6.42 -7.16 -11.08
N THR A 398 5.24 -6.59 -11.30
CA THR A 398 4.79 -6.17 -12.63
C THR A 398 4.14 -4.79 -12.59
N VAL A 399 4.15 -4.14 -13.74
CA VAL A 399 3.43 -2.88 -14.01
C VAL A 399 2.91 -2.91 -15.44
N ALA A 400 1.74 -2.33 -15.68
CA ALA A 400 1.24 -2.14 -17.02
C ALA A 400 2.17 -1.20 -17.81
N ALA A 401 2.74 -1.71 -18.90
CA ALA A 401 3.68 -0.97 -19.74
C ALA A 401 3.08 0.31 -20.30
N VAL A 402 1.79 0.28 -20.69
CA VAL A 402 1.08 1.47 -21.18
C VAL A 402 1.06 2.60 -20.13
N TRP A 403 1.04 2.28 -18.84
CA TRP A 403 1.09 3.28 -17.77
C TRP A 403 2.52 3.72 -17.46
N ARG A 404 3.44 2.76 -17.36
CA ARG A 404 4.86 2.99 -17.10
C ARG A 404 5.47 3.94 -18.14
N ASP A 405 5.21 3.63 -19.41
CA ASP A 405 5.87 4.25 -20.56
C ASP A 405 5.14 5.50 -21.06
N ALA A 406 3.98 5.85 -20.48
CA ALA A 406 3.27 7.07 -20.87
C ALA A 406 4.05 8.33 -20.51
N ASP A 407 4.08 9.26 -21.45
CA ASP A 407 4.68 10.59 -21.29
C ASP A 407 3.77 11.50 -20.45
N LEU A 408 2.45 11.30 -20.56
CA LEU A 408 1.42 11.99 -19.78
C LEU A 408 0.40 10.98 -19.21
N ARG A 409 0.34 10.88 -17.87
CA ARG A 409 -0.58 10.02 -17.12
C ARG A 409 -1.70 10.83 -16.49
N LEU A 410 -2.94 10.49 -16.80
CA LEU A 410 -4.13 11.07 -16.19
C LEU A 410 -4.91 9.99 -15.44
N VAL A 411 -5.56 10.37 -14.35
CA VAL A 411 -6.60 9.57 -13.71
C VAL A 411 -7.92 10.29 -13.88
N PHE A 412 -8.95 9.60 -14.37
CA PHE A 412 -10.32 10.12 -14.40
C PHE A 412 -11.25 9.11 -13.75
N CYS A 413 -11.66 9.40 -12.51
CA CYS A 413 -12.45 8.46 -11.71
C CYS A 413 -13.88 8.91 -11.51
N LYS A 414 -14.78 7.94 -11.33
CA LYS A 414 -16.15 8.15 -10.88
C LYS A 414 -16.19 8.27 -9.36
N MET A 415 -16.84 9.30 -8.83
CA MET A 415 -17.04 9.47 -7.40
C MET A 415 -17.92 8.35 -6.84
N ARG A 416 -17.43 7.69 -5.78
CA ARG A 416 -18.16 6.65 -5.04
C ARG A 416 -17.61 6.49 -3.62
N SER A 417 -18.44 6.09 -2.68
CA SER A 417 -17.97 5.81 -1.31
C SER A 417 -17.17 4.50 -1.22
N HIS A 418 -16.34 4.37 -0.17
CA HIS A 418 -15.56 3.17 0.12
C HIS A 418 -15.56 2.90 1.63
N PRO A 419 -15.83 1.68 2.11
CA PRO A 419 -15.95 1.37 3.54
C PRO A 419 -14.64 1.59 4.31
N THR A 420 -13.49 1.40 3.66
CA THR A 420 -12.16 1.57 4.27
C THR A 420 -11.58 2.95 3.98
N ASP A 421 -11.79 3.47 2.77
CA ASP A 421 -11.13 4.70 2.31
C ASP A 421 -12.04 5.93 2.51
N GLN A 422 -13.24 5.72 3.08
CA GLN A 422 -14.39 6.63 3.12
C GLN A 422 -14.94 6.99 1.73
N THR A 423 -14.10 7.41 0.80
CA THR A 423 -14.44 7.72 -0.59
C THR A 423 -13.34 7.24 -1.53
N HIS A 424 -13.75 6.56 -2.61
CA HIS A 424 -12.85 6.14 -3.67
C HIS A 424 -12.57 7.36 -4.56
N LEU A 425 -11.44 8.00 -4.29
CA LEU A 425 -10.96 9.15 -5.06
C LEU A 425 -10.03 8.67 -6.19
N THR A 426 -9.15 9.56 -6.64
CA THR A 426 -8.20 9.32 -7.73
C THR A 426 -7.11 8.31 -7.35
N LEU A 427 -6.73 8.20 -6.08
CA LEU A 427 -5.71 7.25 -5.62
C LEU A 427 -6.14 5.80 -5.80
N SER A 428 -7.35 5.45 -5.36
CA SER A 428 -7.83 4.08 -5.41
C SER A 428 -8.13 3.63 -6.85
N THR A 429 -8.25 4.56 -7.80
CA THR A 429 -8.34 4.28 -9.25
C THR A 429 -7.03 3.75 -9.83
N MET A 430 -5.93 3.75 -9.08
CA MET A 430 -4.68 3.09 -9.49
C MET A 430 -4.70 1.56 -9.39
N GLN A 431 -5.78 0.98 -8.84
CA GLN A 431 -6.01 -0.46 -8.87
C GLN A 431 -5.91 -0.99 -10.31
N GLY A 432 -5.23 -2.13 -10.48
CA GLY A 432 -5.02 -2.75 -11.80
C GLY A 432 -3.87 -2.18 -12.64
N VAL A 433 -3.20 -1.09 -12.20
CA VAL A 433 -1.95 -0.63 -12.87
C VAL A 433 -0.80 -1.57 -12.55
N GLY A 434 -0.72 -2.03 -11.30
CA GLY A 434 0.22 -3.04 -10.84
C GLY A 434 -0.39 -4.43 -10.96
N ALA A 435 -0.39 -5.19 -9.87
CA ALA A 435 -1.11 -6.46 -9.83
C ALA A 435 -2.63 -6.24 -9.66
N GLN A 436 -3.38 -7.32 -9.82
CA GLN A 436 -4.83 -7.27 -9.80
C GLN A 436 -5.34 -7.15 -8.36
N LEU A 437 -6.55 -6.59 -8.21
CA LEU A 437 -7.14 -6.38 -6.87
C LEU A 437 -7.25 -7.69 -6.07
N GLU A 438 -7.60 -8.77 -6.75
CA GLU A 438 -7.75 -10.12 -6.17
C GLU A 438 -6.49 -10.67 -5.50
N ASP A 439 -5.30 -10.27 -5.96
CA ASP A 439 -4.01 -10.67 -5.37
C ASP A 439 -3.85 -10.16 -3.93
N PHE A 440 -4.68 -9.20 -3.50
CA PHE A 440 -4.62 -8.52 -2.21
C PHE A 440 -5.86 -8.73 -1.33
N LEU A 441 -6.89 -9.43 -1.84
CA LEU A 441 -8.16 -9.61 -1.11
C LEU A 441 -8.18 -10.86 -0.22
N PHE A 442 -7.55 -11.95 -0.67
CA PHE A 442 -7.66 -13.24 0.01
C PHE A 442 -6.63 -13.44 1.12
N ALA A 443 -6.85 -14.46 1.96
CA ALA A 443 -6.00 -14.77 3.10
C ALA A 443 -4.55 -15.08 2.69
N GLU A 444 -4.37 -15.67 1.51
CA GLU A 444 -3.07 -16.02 0.93
C GLU A 444 -2.38 -14.84 0.24
N ARG A 445 -2.87 -13.60 0.41
CA ARG A 445 -2.26 -12.40 -0.18
C ARG A 445 -0.81 -12.24 0.26
N LEU A 446 0.03 -11.76 -0.65
CA LEU A 446 1.44 -11.49 -0.36
C LEU A 446 1.72 -10.01 -0.05
N ALA A 447 0.81 -9.10 -0.36
CA ALA A 447 0.94 -7.69 -0.02
C ALA A 447 -0.37 -7.11 0.52
N ASP A 448 -0.25 -5.98 1.19
CA ASP A 448 -1.41 -5.16 1.54
C ASP A 448 -1.89 -4.34 0.33
N ARG A 449 -3.20 -4.14 0.24
CA ARG A 449 -3.84 -3.34 -0.82
C ARG A 449 -3.29 -1.91 -0.86
N GLU A 450 -3.13 -1.25 0.29
CA GLU A 450 -2.67 0.14 0.33
C GLU A 450 -1.25 0.25 -0.21
N THR A 451 -0.36 -0.63 0.24
CA THR A 451 1.02 -0.71 -0.27
C THR A 451 1.04 -0.98 -1.77
N ALA A 452 0.29 -1.98 -2.24
CA ALA A 452 0.22 -2.33 -3.66
C ALA A 452 -0.24 -1.17 -4.54
N LEU A 453 -1.13 -0.30 -4.02
CA LEU A 453 -1.56 0.92 -4.72
C LEU A 453 -0.51 2.02 -4.70
N LEU A 454 0.19 2.18 -3.58
CA LEU A 454 1.22 3.21 -3.41
C LEU A 454 2.49 2.93 -4.21
N MET A 455 2.75 1.67 -4.59
CA MET A 455 3.90 1.26 -5.41
C MET A 455 3.90 1.88 -6.82
N PRO A 456 2.87 1.70 -7.68
CA PRO A 456 2.82 2.36 -8.98
C PRO A 456 2.66 3.87 -8.87
N LEU A 457 2.00 4.37 -7.81
CA LEU A 457 1.97 5.81 -7.53
C LEU A 457 3.37 6.38 -7.23
N ALA A 458 4.24 5.60 -6.60
CA ALA A 458 5.61 5.98 -6.31
C ALA A 458 6.40 6.19 -7.58
N ASP A 459 6.48 5.14 -8.38
CA ASP A 459 7.41 5.11 -9.51
C ASP A 459 6.82 5.84 -10.71
N PHE A 460 5.50 5.79 -10.86
CA PHE A 460 4.76 6.29 -12.02
C PHE A 460 3.55 7.13 -11.61
N PRO A 461 3.76 8.25 -10.89
CA PRO A 461 2.69 9.11 -10.41
C PRO A 461 1.88 9.69 -11.59
N PRO A 462 0.56 9.87 -11.44
CA PRO A 462 -0.23 10.62 -12.39
C PRO A 462 0.22 12.08 -12.41
N HIS A 463 0.14 12.71 -13.58
CA HIS A 463 0.45 14.12 -13.78
C HIS A 463 -0.78 15.01 -13.65
N PHE A 464 -1.98 14.45 -13.81
CA PHE A 464 -3.25 15.15 -13.70
C PHE A 464 -4.34 14.19 -13.22
N ALA A 465 -5.31 14.69 -12.47
CA ALA A 465 -6.37 13.84 -11.91
C ALA A 465 -7.72 14.56 -11.91
N LEU A 466 -8.78 13.81 -12.21
CA LEU A 466 -10.15 14.29 -12.36
C LEU A 466 -11.11 13.35 -11.63
N ILE A 467 -12.20 13.93 -11.13
CA ILE A 467 -13.29 13.21 -10.48
C ILE A 467 -14.59 13.60 -11.17
N ASP A 468 -15.28 12.62 -11.76
CA ASP A 468 -16.67 12.74 -12.20
C ASP A 468 -17.57 12.57 -10.98
N ALA A 469 -18.18 13.69 -10.58
CA ALA A 469 -19.19 13.79 -9.55
C ALA A 469 -20.44 14.53 -10.05
N PHE A 470 -20.64 14.61 -11.38
CA PHE A 470 -21.65 15.50 -11.98
C PHE A 470 -23.08 14.96 -11.79
N ASP A 471 -23.29 13.69 -12.15
CA ASP A 471 -24.58 13.00 -12.03
C ASP A 471 -24.64 12.11 -10.78
N ALA A 472 -25.12 10.88 -10.91
CA ALA A 472 -25.20 9.91 -9.83
C ALA A 472 -23.81 9.47 -9.37
N ALA A 473 -23.59 9.46 -8.06
CA ALA A 473 -22.44 8.86 -7.40
C ALA A 473 -22.92 7.66 -6.58
N ALA A 474 -22.19 6.55 -6.67
CA ALA A 474 -22.54 5.36 -5.90
C ALA A 474 -22.23 5.51 -4.42
N ASP A 475 -23.14 5.01 -3.58
CA ASP A 475 -22.94 4.87 -2.13
C ASP A 475 -23.11 3.40 -1.68
N GLY A 476 -22.32 2.95 -0.71
CA GLY A 476 -22.36 1.59 -0.17
C GLY A 476 -20.99 0.91 0.00
N LEU A 477 -20.99 -0.40 0.25
CA LEU A 477 -19.78 -1.19 0.48
C LEU A 477 -19.01 -1.34 -0.85
N VAL A 478 -18.05 -0.42 -1.11
CA VAL A 478 -17.15 -0.37 -2.28
C VAL A 478 -17.85 0.11 -3.57
N GLY A 479 -19.12 0.50 -3.50
CA GLY A 479 -19.96 0.59 -4.69
C GLY A 479 -20.07 -0.77 -5.41
N VAL A 480 -19.88 -1.89 -4.70
CA VAL A 480 -20.13 -3.23 -5.24
C VAL A 480 -21.61 -3.50 -5.05
N LEU A 481 -22.36 -3.49 -6.15
CA LEU A 481 -23.75 -3.95 -6.13
C LEU A 481 -23.75 -5.47 -6.21
N GLY A 482 -24.39 -6.11 -5.23
CA GLY A 482 -24.71 -7.53 -5.29
C GLY A 482 -26.17 -7.68 -5.71
N CYS A 483 -26.43 -8.14 -6.94
CA CYS A 483 -27.75 -8.62 -7.31
C CYS A 483 -27.74 -10.16 -7.32
N ARG A 484 -28.81 -10.77 -6.78
CA ARG A 484 -29.00 -12.23 -6.82
C ARG A 484 -29.21 -12.77 -8.24
N ARG A 485 -29.53 -11.90 -9.20
CA ARG A 485 -29.73 -12.19 -10.63
C ARG A 485 -29.14 -11.04 -11.46
N PRO A 486 -27.90 -11.16 -11.95
CA PRO A 486 -27.38 -10.24 -12.95
C PRO A 486 -28.25 -10.25 -14.19
N PRO A 487 -28.43 -9.11 -14.88
CA PRO A 487 -29.12 -9.05 -16.16
C PRO A 487 -28.42 -9.92 -17.22
#